data_AF-U2KQC8-F1
#
_entry.id   AF-U2KQC8-F1
#
_cell.length_a   1.000
_cell.length_b   1.000
_cell.length_c   1.000
_cell.angle_alpha   90.00
_cell.angle_beta   90.00
_cell.angle_gamma   90.00
#
_symmetry.space_group_name_H-M   'P 1'
#
loop_
_entity.id
_entity.type
_entity.pdbx_description
1 polymer ?
#
loop_
_entity_poly.entity_id
_entity_poly.type
_entity_poly.pdbx_seq_one_letter_code
_entity_poly.pdbx_strand_id
1 'polypeptide(L)'
;MKNIYFLSDAHLGSLAIEHRRTHERRLVRFLDSIKHKAAAVYLLGDMFDFWNEYKYVVPKGFTRFLGKISELTDMGVEVHFFTGNHDLWTYGYLEQECGVILHRKPITTEIYDKVFYLAHGDGLGDPDPKYRFLRKVFHNSFCQRLLNFFHPWWGMQLGLNWAKRSRLKRADGKEVPYLGEDKEYLIQYTKKYMLTHKDIDFFIYGHRHIELDLTLSRKVRLLILGDWIWQFTYAVFDGEHMFLEEYVEGESKP
;
A
#
# COMPACT_ATOMS: atom_id res chain seq x y z
N MET A 1 19.71 4.61 15.32
CA MET A 1 19.47 4.92 13.89
C MET A 1 18.07 5.51 13.77
N LYS A 2 17.70 6.12 12.65
CA LYS A 2 16.29 6.48 12.41
C LYS A 2 15.53 5.23 11.98
N ASN A 3 14.22 5.20 12.22
CA ASN A 3 13.39 4.03 11.94
C ASN A 3 12.92 4.01 10.49
N ILE A 4 12.56 2.83 10.01
CA ILE A 4 11.97 2.60 8.69
C ILE A 4 10.55 2.09 8.89
N TYR A 5 9.58 2.76 8.29
CA TYR A 5 8.16 2.44 8.47
C TYR A 5 7.56 1.87 7.20
N PHE A 6 6.68 0.87 7.34
CA PHE A 6 5.96 0.23 6.24
C PHE A 6 4.46 0.22 6.54
N LEU A 7 3.65 0.64 5.57
CA LEU A 7 2.20 0.64 5.67
C LEU A 7 1.58 0.53 4.27
N SER A 8 0.33 0.11 4.17
CA SER A 8 -0.39 -0.06 2.91
C SER A 8 -1.90 0.03 3.10
N ASP A 9 -2.64 -0.13 2.01
CA ASP A 9 -4.08 -0.42 2.02
C ASP A 9 -4.89 0.61 2.81
N ALA A 10 -4.53 1.89 2.67
CA ALA A 10 -5.24 2.99 3.30
C ALA A 10 -6.54 3.34 2.59
N HIS A 11 -6.67 3.09 1.30
CA HIS A 11 -7.89 3.33 0.54
C HIS A 11 -8.56 4.68 0.84
N LEU A 12 -7.75 5.74 0.88
CA LEU A 12 -8.27 7.08 1.08
C LEU A 12 -9.30 7.39 0.00
N GLY A 13 -10.40 8.02 0.39
CA GLY A 13 -11.45 8.46 -0.53
C GLY A 13 -12.52 7.41 -0.81
N SER A 14 -12.42 6.21 -0.22
CA SER A 14 -13.39 5.14 -0.45
C SER A 14 -14.83 5.56 -0.19
N LEU A 15 -15.70 5.33 -1.17
CA LEU A 15 -17.14 5.62 -1.07
C LEU A 15 -17.91 4.63 -0.20
N ALA A 16 -17.24 3.59 0.30
CA ALA A 16 -17.76 2.64 1.28
C ALA A 16 -17.45 3.05 2.74
N ILE A 17 -16.56 4.03 2.94
CA ILE A 17 -16.22 4.54 4.28
C ILE A 17 -17.01 5.83 4.52
N GLU A 18 -17.78 5.87 5.61
CA GLU A 18 -18.66 7.00 5.92
C GLU A 18 -17.84 8.27 6.29
N HIS A 19 -16.93 8.15 7.25
CA HIS A 19 -16.16 9.27 7.78
C HIS A 19 -14.81 9.48 7.07
N ARG A 20 -14.83 9.64 5.74
CA ARG A 20 -13.61 9.75 4.88
C ARG A 20 -12.58 10.77 5.36
N ARG A 21 -13.04 11.92 5.89
CA ARG A 21 -12.15 12.97 6.39
C ARG A 21 -11.46 12.58 7.70
N THR A 22 -12.16 11.88 8.60
CA THR A 22 -11.58 11.36 9.84
C THR A 22 -10.56 10.28 9.53
N HIS A 23 -10.87 9.41 8.58
CA HIS A 23 -9.97 8.39 8.07
C HIS A 23 -8.66 8.98 7.52
N GLU A 24 -8.74 9.99 6.63
CA GLU A 24 -7.54 10.71 6.15
C GLU A 24 -6.75 11.36 7.29
N ARG A 25 -7.44 12.01 8.24
CA ARG A 25 -6.78 12.67 9.38
C ARG A 25 -6.04 11.69 10.28
N ARG A 26 -6.57 10.49 10.49
CA ARG A 26 -5.92 9.46 11.32
C ARG A 26 -4.56 9.07 10.74
N LEU A 27 -4.52 8.75 9.45
CA LEU A 27 -3.28 8.41 8.77
C LEU A 27 -2.29 9.59 8.81
N VAL A 28 -2.77 10.81 8.56
CA VAL A 28 -1.93 12.01 8.64
C VAL A 28 -1.36 12.25 10.04
N ARG A 29 -2.13 11.99 11.10
CA ARG A 29 -1.68 12.08 12.50
C ARG A 29 -0.59 11.07 12.80
N PHE A 30 -0.75 9.83 12.33
CA PHE A 30 0.30 8.82 12.45
C PHE A 30 1.59 9.27 11.75
N LEU A 31 1.50 9.67 10.48
CA LEU A 31 2.66 10.16 9.73
C LEU A 31 3.33 11.37 10.41
N ASP A 32 2.54 12.28 10.99
CA ASP A 32 3.05 13.41 11.77
C ASP A 32 3.81 12.94 13.02
N SER A 33 3.31 11.92 13.72
CA SER A 33 3.94 11.38 14.93
C SER A 33 5.30 10.71 14.71
N ILE A 34 5.57 10.26 13.47
CA ILE A 34 6.82 9.59 13.09
C ILE A 34 7.79 10.49 12.33
N LYS A 35 7.40 11.71 11.93
CA LYS A 35 8.15 12.54 10.96
C LYS A 35 9.60 12.86 11.33
N HIS A 36 9.91 12.97 12.62
CA HIS A 36 11.27 13.21 13.10
C HIS A 36 12.05 11.92 13.41
N LYS A 37 11.35 10.78 13.46
CA LYS A 37 11.89 9.46 13.77
C LYS A 37 12.20 8.65 12.52
N ALA A 38 11.45 8.88 11.44
CA ALA A 38 11.57 8.14 10.19
C ALA A 38 12.79 8.57 9.37
N ALA A 39 13.57 7.60 8.90
CA ALA A 39 14.51 7.77 7.79
C ALA A 39 13.79 7.56 6.46
N ALA A 40 12.94 6.54 6.39
CA ALA A 40 12.11 6.25 5.23
C ALA A 40 10.72 5.74 5.61
N VAL A 41 9.76 5.96 4.72
CA VAL A 41 8.39 5.46 4.79
C VAL A 41 8.06 4.73 3.48
N TYR A 42 7.74 3.45 3.56
CA TYR A 42 7.35 2.59 2.46
C TYR A 42 5.82 2.41 2.46
N LEU A 43 5.17 2.99 1.46
CA LEU A 43 3.74 2.88 1.20
C LEU A 43 3.52 1.74 0.20
N LEU A 44 3.20 0.53 0.67
CA LEU A 44 3.13 -0.70 -0.14
C LEU A 44 1.80 -0.85 -0.91
N GLY A 45 1.36 0.20 -1.58
CA GLY A 45 0.20 0.20 -2.48
C GLY A 45 -1.15 0.40 -1.80
N ASP A 46 -2.15 0.70 -2.63
CA ASP A 46 -3.55 0.92 -2.26
C ASP A 46 -3.73 2.03 -1.20
N MET A 47 -2.95 3.10 -1.31
CA MET A 47 -3.08 4.29 -0.46
C MET A 47 -4.35 5.07 -0.79
N PHE A 48 -4.81 5.02 -2.04
CA PHE A 48 -6.07 5.60 -2.49
C PHE A 48 -7.06 4.50 -2.88
N ASP A 49 -8.36 4.70 -2.64
CA ASP A 49 -9.38 3.71 -3.07
C ASP A 49 -9.60 3.73 -4.59
N PHE A 50 -9.19 4.80 -5.27
CA PHE A 50 -9.03 4.84 -6.72
C PHE A 50 -8.19 6.08 -7.07
N TRP A 51 -7.06 5.88 -7.75
CA TRP A 51 -6.20 6.98 -8.19
C TRP A 51 -5.89 6.88 -9.68
N ASN A 52 -6.23 7.94 -10.42
CA ASN A 52 -5.87 8.07 -11.83
C ASN A 52 -5.48 9.51 -12.13
N GLU A 53 -4.22 9.70 -12.49
CA GLU A 53 -3.71 10.99 -12.93
C GLU A 53 -4.13 11.28 -14.37
N TYR A 54 -4.44 12.54 -14.64
CA TYR A 54 -4.61 13.05 -16.00
C TYR A 54 -3.56 14.12 -16.24
N LYS A 55 -3.24 14.38 -17.52
CA LYS A 55 -2.16 15.30 -17.91
C LYS A 55 -2.18 16.66 -17.20
N TYR A 56 -3.37 17.20 -16.94
CA TYR A 56 -3.53 18.51 -16.29
C TYR A 56 -4.53 18.47 -15.12
N VAL A 57 -5.02 17.29 -14.74
CA VAL A 57 -6.05 17.15 -13.71
C VAL A 57 -5.63 16.07 -12.74
N VAL A 58 -5.63 16.43 -11.47
CA VAL A 58 -5.35 15.53 -10.35
C VAL A 58 -6.66 15.23 -9.63
N PRO A 59 -6.89 13.99 -9.17
CA PRO A 59 -8.08 13.66 -8.38
C PRO A 59 -8.30 14.62 -7.20
N LYS A 60 -9.53 15.14 -7.08
CA LYS A 60 -9.91 16.03 -5.99
C LYS A 60 -9.92 15.28 -4.65
N GLY A 61 -9.21 15.80 -3.66
CA GLY A 61 -9.21 15.29 -2.30
C GLY A 61 -7.79 15.18 -1.75
N PHE A 62 -7.64 14.44 -0.65
CA PHE A 62 -6.34 13.97 -0.14
C PHE A 62 -5.32 15.06 0.22
N THR A 63 -5.73 16.33 0.28
CA THR A 63 -4.81 17.44 0.43
C THR A 63 -4.01 17.38 1.72
N ARG A 64 -4.55 16.76 2.79
CA ARG A 64 -3.81 16.59 4.04
C ARG A 64 -2.79 15.48 3.91
N PHE A 65 -3.19 14.36 3.30
CA PHE A 65 -2.28 13.25 3.06
C PHE A 65 -1.15 13.66 2.10
N LEU A 66 -1.47 14.20 0.92
CA LEU A 66 -0.48 14.68 -0.05
C LEU A 66 0.41 15.77 0.54
N GLY A 67 -0.16 16.74 1.28
CA GLY A 67 0.61 17.76 1.97
C GLY A 67 1.53 17.18 3.05
N LYS A 68 1.10 16.15 3.78
CA LYS A 68 1.93 15.45 4.77
C LYS A 68 3.06 14.66 4.10
N ILE A 69 2.79 14.00 2.97
CA ILE A 69 3.83 13.31 2.20
C ILE A 69 4.87 14.30 1.69
N SER A 70 4.43 15.44 1.16
CA SER A 70 5.32 16.51 0.69
C SER A 70 6.15 17.10 1.84
N GLU A 71 5.55 17.32 3.02
CA GLU A 71 6.30 17.75 4.21
C GLU A 71 7.38 16.73 4.60
N LEU A 72 7.08 15.42 4.55
CA LEU A 72 8.07 14.38 4.86
C LEU A 72 9.25 14.40 3.88
N THR A 73 8.98 14.48 2.58
CA THR A 73 10.02 14.49 1.54
C THR A 73 10.84 15.79 1.60
N ASP A 74 10.22 16.95 1.83
CA ASP A 74 10.91 18.22 2.05
C ASP A 74 11.81 18.21 3.30
N MET A 75 11.43 17.45 4.33
CA MET A 75 12.24 17.22 5.53
C MET A 75 13.40 16.24 5.32
N GLY A 76 13.50 15.64 4.14
CA GLY A 76 14.52 14.63 3.81
C GLY A 76 14.19 13.21 4.29
N VAL A 77 12.93 12.92 4.62
CA VAL A 77 12.47 11.53 4.83
C VAL A 77 12.19 10.92 3.45
N GLU A 78 12.81 9.78 3.15
CA GLU A 78 12.55 9.08 1.89
C GLU A 78 11.13 8.49 1.92
N VAL A 79 10.30 8.80 0.93
CA VAL A 79 8.97 8.21 0.80
C VAL A 79 8.94 7.33 -0.43
N HIS A 80 8.85 6.03 -0.23
CA HIS A 80 8.69 5.04 -1.29
C HIS A 80 7.22 4.74 -1.49
N PHE A 81 6.70 4.92 -2.70
CA PHE A 81 5.30 4.65 -3.03
C PHE A 81 5.22 3.47 -4.00
N PHE A 82 4.62 2.36 -3.60
CA PHE A 82 4.35 1.25 -4.50
C PHE A 82 2.97 1.42 -5.10
N THR A 83 2.82 1.15 -6.39
CA THR A 83 1.49 1.04 -6.98
C THR A 83 0.83 -0.25 -6.53
N GLY A 84 -0.41 -0.16 -6.04
CA GLY A 84 -1.30 -1.30 -5.85
C GLY A 84 -2.32 -1.44 -6.98
N ASN A 85 -3.36 -2.25 -6.76
CA ASN A 85 -4.41 -2.45 -7.76
C ASN A 85 -5.46 -1.33 -7.79
N HIS A 86 -5.49 -0.43 -6.81
CA HIS A 86 -6.37 0.74 -6.78
C HIS A 86 -5.69 2.05 -7.25
N ASP A 87 -4.37 2.12 -7.18
CA ASP A 87 -3.60 3.34 -7.44
C ASP A 87 -2.43 3.13 -8.43
N LEU A 88 -2.66 2.27 -9.43
CA LEU A 88 -1.66 1.98 -10.48
C LEU A 88 -1.45 3.11 -11.49
N TRP A 89 -2.45 3.99 -11.67
CA TRP A 89 -2.47 4.97 -12.75
C TRP A 89 -1.80 6.29 -12.35
N THR A 90 -0.51 6.18 -12.04
CA THR A 90 0.39 7.27 -11.67
C THR A 90 1.30 7.62 -12.86
N TYR A 91 1.34 8.90 -13.21
CA TYR A 91 1.97 9.45 -14.42
C TYR A 91 2.93 10.60 -14.12
N GLY A 92 3.50 10.65 -12.92
CA GLY A 92 4.54 11.58 -12.55
C GLY A 92 4.13 12.63 -11.52
N TYR A 93 2.83 12.80 -11.22
CA TYR A 93 2.39 13.82 -10.27
C TYR A 93 2.93 13.53 -8.86
N LEU A 94 2.78 12.30 -8.36
CA LEU A 94 3.28 11.94 -7.04
C LEU A 94 4.81 12.10 -6.96
N GLU A 95 5.54 11.67 -8.00
CA GLU A 95 6.99 11.81 -8.05
C GLU A 95 7.43 13.29 -8.08
N GLN A 96 6.81 14.11 -8.92
CA GLN A 96 7.25 15.49 -9.18
C GLN A 96 6.77 16.48 -8.11
N GLU A 97 5.54 16.34 -7.63
CA GLU A 97 4.91 17.31 -6.73
C GLU A 97 5.00 16.89 -5.26
N CYS A 98 5.01 15.58 -4.97
CA CYS A 98 5.13 15.07 -3.60
C CYS A 98 6.53 14.53 -3.28
N GLY A 99 7.44 14.45 -4.26
CA GLY A 99 8.82 14.00 -4.07
C GLY A 99 8.98 12.51 -3.75
N VAL A 100 7.97 11.67 -4.04
CA VAL A 100 8.04 10.24 -3.71
C VAL A 100 8.88 9.45 -4.71
N ILE A 101 9.51 8.38 -4.24
CA ILE A 101 10.15 7.36 -5.07
C ILE A 101 9.10 6.32 -5.45
N LEU A 102 8.62 6.36 -6.70
CA LEU A 102 7.55 5.47 -7.15
C LEU A 102 8.06 4.12 -7.67
N HIS A 103 7.49 3.04 -7.14
CA HIS A 103 7.76 1.65 -7.49
C HIS A 103 6.54 1.01 -8.16
N ARG A 104 6.68 0.65 -9.44
CA ARG A 104 5.62 -0.04 -10.20
C ARG A 104 5.74 -1.57 -10.17
N LYS A 105 6.77 -2.09 -9.50
CA LYS A 105 7.13 -3.52 -9.42
C LYS A 105 7.68 -3.81 -8.02
N PRO A 106 7.66 -5.09 -7.59
CA PRO A 106 8.39 -5.51 -6.42
C PRO A 106 9.87 -5.14 -6.51
N ILE A 107 10.48 -4.81 -5.37
CA ILE A 107 11.91 -4.56 -5.26
C ILE A 107 12.54 -5.44 -4.20
N THR A 108 13.81 -5.78 -4.40
CA THR A 108 14.68 -6.32 -3.36
C THR A 108 15.71 -5.24 -3.03
N THR A 109 15.80 -4.82 -1.78
CA THR A 109 16.69 -3.74 -1.36
C THR A 109 17.31 -4.03 0.00
N GLU A 110 18.51 -3.50 0.23
CA GLU A 110 19.18 -3.57 1.52
C GLU A 110 18.82 -2.34 2.37
N ILE A 111 18.52 -2.56 3.65
CA ILE A 111 18.21 -1.54 4.64
C ILE A 111 18.89 -1.95 5.95
N TYR A 112 19.87 -1.15 6.41
CA TYR A 112 20.68 -1.42 7.61
C TYR A 112 21.18 -2.88 7.70
N ASP A 113 21.92 -3.34 6.69
CA ASP A 113 22.51 -4.69 6.59
C ASP A 113 21.49 -5.85 6.57
N LYS A 114 20.22 -5.56 6.29
CA LYS A 114 19.15 -6.54 6.10
C LYS A 114 18.56 -6.42 4.70
N VAL A 115 18.27 -7.56 4.08
CA VAL A 115 17.71 -7.58 2.72
C VAL A 115 16.19 -7.76 2.79
N PHE A 116 15.49 -6.83 2.15
CA PHE A 116 14.04 -6.74 2.12
C PHE A 116 13.50 -7.01 0.71
N TYR A 117 12.52 -7.90 0.62
CA TYR A 117 11.64 -7.99 -0.53
C TYR A 117 10.34 -7.24 -0.23
N LEU A 118 10.07 -6.20 -0.99
CA LEU A 118 8.93 -5.30 -0.80
C LEU A 118 8.02 -5.36 -2.02
N ALA A 119 6.73 -5.59 -1.80
CA ALA A 119 5.73 -5.58 -2.85
C ALA A 119 4.36 -5.19 -2.28
N HIS A 120 3.46 -4.69 -3.13
CA HIS A 120 2.06 -4.58 -2.74
C HIS A 120 1.45 -5.97 -2.51
N GLY A 121 1.70 -6.93 -3.40
CA GLY A 121 1.30 -8.34 -3.24
C GLY A 121 0.26 -8.82 -4.25
N ASP A 122 -0.43 -7.89 -4.92
CA ASP A 122 -1.46 -8.22 -5.89
C ASP A 122 -0.93 -9.09 -7.06
N GLY A 123 -1.64 -10.19 -7.33
CA GLY A 123 -1.29 -11.12 -8.41
C GLY A 123 -0.05 -12.00 -8.16
N LEU A 124 0.64 -11.87 -7.03
CA LEU A 124 1.73 -12.77 -6.65
C LEU A 124 1.16 -14.12 -6.20
N GLY A 125 1.42 -15.16 -6.98
CA GLY A 125 0.94 -16.52 -6.70
C GLY A 125 -0.55 -16.75 -6.98
N ASP A 126 -1.33 -15.71 -7.27
CA ASP A 126 -2.78 -15.81 -7.49
C ASP A 126 -3.11 -16.65 -8.75
N PRO A 127 -3.82 -17.79 -8.58
CA PRO A 127 -4.21 -18.64 -9.69
C PRO A 127 -5.43 -18.13 -10.47
N ASP A 128 -6.21 -17.15 -9.97
CA ASP A 128 -7.47 -16.73 -10.59
C ASP A 128 -7.24 -16.17 -12.02
N PRO A 129 -7.70 -16.88 -13.07
CA PRO A 129 -7.52 -16.42 -14.45
C PRO A 129 -8.30 -15.12 -14.74
N LYS A 130 -9.43 -14.88 -14.06
CA LYS A 130 -10.22 -13.66 -14.23
C LYS A 130 -9.49 -12.46 -13.66
N TYR A 131 -8.99 -12.57 -12.44
CA TYR A 131 -8.17 -11.53 -11.82
C TYR A 131 -6.93 -11.22 -12.68
N ARG A 132 -6.21 -12.27 -13.11
CA ARG A 132 -5.04 -12.12 -13.97
C ARG A 132 -5.35 -11.43 -15.31
N PHE A 133 -6.49 -11.75 -15.93
CA PHE A 133 -6.94 -11.08 -17.14
C PHE A 133 -7.25 -9.60 -16.88
N LEU A 134 -8.01 -9.30 -15.82
CA LEU A 134 -8.34 -7.93 -15.46
C LEU A 134 -7.10 -7.09 -15.17
N ARG A 135 -6.14 -7.65 -14.44
CA ARG A 135 -4.83 -7.04 -14.17
C ARG A 135 -4.10 -6.72 -15.48
N LYS A 136 -4.06 -7.63 -16.45
CA LYS A 136 -3.47 -7.37 -17.77
C LYS A 136 -4.14 -6.19 -18.48
N VAL A 137 -5.47 -6.07 -18.40
CA VAL A 137 -6.22 -4.94 -18.99
C VAL A 137 -5.86 -3.63 -18.28
N PHE A 138 -5.81 -3.62 -16.96
CA PHE A 138 -5.49 -2.42 -16.17
C PHE A 138 -4.06 -1.91 -16.38
N HIS A 139 -3.09 -2.81 -16.53
CA HIS A 139 -1.70 -2.47 -16.86
C HIS A 139 -1.45 -2.19 -18.36
N ASN A 140 -2.43 -2.41 -19.24
CA ASN A 140 -2.26 -2.18 -20.66
C ASN A 140 -2.29 -0.67 -20.99
N SER A 141 -1.20 -0.15 -21.55
CA SER A 141 -1.07 1.29 -21.84
C SER A 141 -2.10 1.82 -22.83
N PHE A 142 -2.60 1.00 -23.76
CA PHE A 142 -3.68 1.39 -24.66
C PHE A 142 -5.00 1.53 -23.91
N CYS A 143 -5.36 0.57 -23.05
CA CYS A 143 -6.55 0.66 -22.20
C CYS A 143 -6.49 1.88 -21.25
N GLN A 144 -5.32 2.15 -20.66
CA GLN A 144 -5.10 3.33 -19.84
C GLN A 144 -5.28 4.62 -20.63
N ARG A 145 -4.74 4.71 -21.84
CA ARG A 145 -4.93 5.86 -22.73
C ARG A 145 -6.40 6.07 -23.10
N LEU A 146 -7.15 4.99 -23.36
CA LEU A 146 -8.59 5.08 -23.62
C LEU A 146 -9.36 5.64 -22.41
N LEU A 147 -9.04 5.16 -21.20
CA LEU A 147 -9.65 5.70 -19.98
C LEU A 147 -9.32 7.19 -19.80
N ASN A 148 -8.07 7.58 -20.05
CA ASN A 148 -7.60 8.97 -19.94
C ASN A 148 -8.10 9.90 -21.04
N PHE A 149 -8.54 9.35 -22.18
CA PHE A 149 -9.20 10.11 -23.24
C PHE A 149 -10.66 10.41 -22.89
N PHE A 150 -11.28 9.59 -22.04
CA PHE A 150 -12.61 9.86 -21.53
C PHE A 150 -12.56 11.01 -20.51
N HIS A 151 -13.62 11.84 -20.47
CA HIS A 151 -13.63 13.01 -19.58
C HIS A 151 -13.41 12.57 -18.12
N PRO A 152 -12.49 13.23 -17.35
CA PRO A 152 -12.07 12.76 -16.02
C PRO A 152 -13.22 12.47 -15.05
N TRP A 153 -14.28 13.29 -15.10
CA TRP A 153 -15.48 13.08 -14.28
C TRP A 153 -16.04 11.66 -14.39
N TRP A 154 -16.18 11.15 -15.61
CA TRP A 154 -16.71 9.81 -15.85
C TRP A 154 -15.72 8.72 -15.46
N GLY A 155 -14.43 8.87 -15.82
CA GLY A 155 -13.40 7.90 -15.45
C GLY A 155 -13.30 7.71 -13.93
N MET A 156 -13.26 8.84 -13.20
CA MET A 156 -13.25 8.83 -11.73
C MET A 156 -14.54 8.24 -11.14
N GLN A 157 -15.71 8.57 -11.70
CA GLN A 157 -16.98 7.97 -11.25
C GLN A 157 -17.01 6.46 -11.46
N LEU A 158 -16.54 5.96 -12.61
CA LEU A 158 -16.49 4.53 -12.90
C LEU A 158 -15.56 3.81 -11.90
N GLY A 159 -14.34 4.32 -11.73
CA GLY A 159 -13.34 3.75 -10.83
C GLY A 159 -13.80 3.70 -9.37
N LEU A 160 -14.27 4.83 -8.82
CA LEU A 160 -14.73 4.91 -7.43
C LEU A 160 -15.95 4.02 -7.17
N ASN A 161 -16.90 3.96 -8.11
CA ASN A 161 -18.07 3.07 -7.97
C ASN A 161 -17.68 1.59 -8.11
N TRP A 162 -16.69 1.28 -8.96
CA TRP A 162 -16.14 -0.08 -9.04
C TRP A 162 -15.51 -0.47 -7.71
N ALA A 163 -14.60 0.35 -7.17
CA ALA A 163 -13.92 0.09 -5.90
C ALA A 163 -14.94 -0.12 -4.76
N LYS A 164 -15.94 0.76 -4.65
CA LYS A 164 -17.06 0.62 -3.70
C LYS A 164 -17.77 -0.73 -3.84
N ARG A 165 -18.18 -1.10 -5.07
CA ARG A 165 -18.88 -2.38 -5.32
C ARG A 165 -18.00 -3.58 -5.03
N SER A 166 -16.69 -3.50 -5.33
CA SER A 166 -15.74 -4.56 -5.03
C SER A 166 -15.67 -4.82 -3.53
N ARG A 167 -15.54 -3.76 -2.74
CA ARG A 167 -15.50 -3.84 -1.26
C ARG A 167 -16.80 -4.37 -0.68
N LEU A 168 -17.96 -3.88 -1.13
CA LEU A 168 -19.28 -4.29 -0.63
C LEU A 168 -19.68 -5.73 -0.97
N LYS A 169 -18.96 -6.42 -1.88
CA LYS A 169 -19.17 -7.85 -2.14
C LYS A 169 -18.66 -8.76 -1.03
N ARG A 170 -17.82 -8.23 -0.13
CA ARG A 170 -17.24 -9.01 0.97
C ARG A 170 -18.28 -9.21 2.07
N ALA A 171 -18.44 -10.45 2.54
CA ALA A 171 -19.34 -10.76 3.64
C ALA A 171 -18.93 -9.96 4.88
N ASP A 172 -19.90 -9.29 5.52
CA ASP A 172 -19.71 -8.41 6.69
C ASP A 172 -18.70 -7.27 6.49
N GLY A 173 -18.34 -6.96 5.24
CA GLY A 173 -17.32 -5.94 4.92
C GLY A 173 -15.91 -6.30 5.37
N LYS A 174 -15.66 -7.55 5.82
CA LYS A 174 -14.37 -8.02 6.33
C LYS A 174 -13.67 -8.92 5.33
N GLU A 175 -12.36 -8.99 5.49
CA GLU A 175 -11.50 -9.86 4.70
C GLU A 175 -11.55 -11.27 5.26
N VAL A 176 -11.35 -12.24 4.37
CA VAL A 176 -11.26 -13.64 4.81
C VAL A 176 -10.06 -13.75 5.75
N PRO A 177 -10.25 -14.23 6.98
CA PRO A 177 -9.17 -14.34 7.95
C PRO A 177 -8.10 -15.30 7.46
N TYR A 178 -6.92 -15.21 8.04
CA TYR A 178 -5.82 -16.11 7.71
C TYR A 178 -6.23 -17.60 7.88
N LEU A 179 -6.15 -18.37 6.80
CA LEU A 179 -6.59 -19.78 6.78
C LEU A 179 -5.43 -20.80 6.84
N GLY A 180 -4.21 -20.33 7.11
CA GLY A 180 -3.00 -21.14 7.14
C GLY A 180 -2.12 -21.01 5.90
N GLU A 181 -0.86 -21.43 6.04
CA GLU A 181 0.21 -21.20 5.05
C GLU A 181 -0.12 -21.78 3.66
N ASP A 182 -0.77 -22.95 3.63
CA ASP A 182 -1.10 -23.67 2.39
C ASP A 182 -2.30 -23.06 1.64
N LYS A 183 -2.96 -22.06 2.22
CA LYS A 183 -4.12 -21.38 1.62
C LYS A 183 -3.84 -19.91 1.30
N GLU A 184 -2.70 -19.37 1.71
CA GLU A 184 -2.29 -18.00 1.37
C GLU A 184 -1.30 -17.96 0.22
N TYR A 185 -1.71 -17.35 -0.90
CA TYR A 185 -0.89 -17.28 -2.11
C TYR A 185 0.42 -16.52 -1.92
N LEU A 186 0.42 -15.47 -1.10
CA LEU A 186 1.64 -14.71 -0.78
C LEU A 186 2.66 -15.55 -0.03
N ILE A 187 2.21 -16.41 0.90
CA ILE A 187 3.09 -17.30 1.66
C ILE A 187 3.66 -18.37 0.73
N GLN A 188 2.83 -18.98 -0.10
CA GLN A 188 3.28 -19.97 -1.10
C GLN A 188 4.25 -19.36 -2.12
N TYR A 189 3.96 -18.15 -2.59
CA TYR A 189 4.86 -17.39 -3.46
C TYR A 189 6.20 -17.15 -2.78
N THR A 190 6.19 -16.70 -1.53
CA THR A 190 7.41 -16.42 -0.75
C THR A 190 8.25 -17.65 -0.54
N LYS A 191 7.64 -18.76 -0.09
CA LYS A 191 8.30 -20.06 0.08
C LYS A 191 9.00 -20.51 -1.20
N LYS A 192 8.39 -20.27 -2.36
CA LYS A 192 9.01 -20.57 -3.66
C LYS A 192 10.11 -19.57 -4.02
N TYR A 193 9.90 -18.28 -3.79
CA TYR A 193 10.82 -17.21 -4.15
C TYR A 193 12.14 -17.30 -3.37
N MET A 194 12.06 -17.61 -2.07
CA MET A 194 13.23 -17.74 -1.19
C MET A 194 14.12 -18.96 -1.50
N LEU A 195 13.64 -19.93 -2.30
CA LEU A 195 14.48 -21.05 -2.74
C LEU A 195 15.66 -20.58 -3.61
N THR A 196 15.44 -19.52 -4.40
CA THR A 196 16.44 -18.93 -5.30
C THR A 196 17.04 -17.62 -4.78
N HIS A 197 16.45 -17.01 -3.75
CA HIS A 197 16.90 -15.75 -3.15
C HIS A 197 17.11 -15.95 -1.64
N LYS A 198 18.25 -16.56 -1.27
CA LYS A 198 18.52 -17.07 0.08
C LYS A 198 19.03 -16.01 1.06
N ASP A 199 19.35 -14.84 0.54
CA ASP A 199 19.90 -13.67 1.22
C ASP A 199 18.82 -12.75 1.79
N ILE A 200 17.56 -12.91 1.39
CA ILE A 200 16.44 -12.09 1.87
C ILE A 200 16.06 -12.45 3.30
N ASP A 201 16.06 -11.45 4.19
CA ASP A 201 15.67 -11.58 5.59
C ASP A 201 14.16 -11.32 5.79
N PHE A 202 13.61 -10.34 5.09
CA PHE A 202 12.21 -9.90 5.26
C PHE A 202 11.46 -9.85 3.95
N PHE A 203 10.25 -10.41 3.95
CA PHE A 203 9.26 -10.24 2.89
C PHE A 203 8.10 -9.41 3.44
N ILE A 204 7.79 -8.26 2.86
CA ILE A 204 6.71 -7.38 3.34
C ILE A 204 5.72 -7.13 2.20
N TYR A 205 4.45 -7.38 2.51
CA TYR A 205 3.31 -7.27 1.59
C TYR A 205 2.18 -6.44 2.18
N GLY A 206 1.38 -5.82 1.32
CA GLY A 206 0.03 -5.32 1.65
C GLY A 206 -1.05 -6.23 1.05
N HIS A 207 -2.06 -5.62 0.42
CA HIS A 207 -3.09 -6.21 -0.45
C HIS A 207 -4.08 -7.17 0.21
N ARG A 208 -3.64 -7.99 1.17
CA ARG A 208 -4.46 -9.03 1.80
C ARG A 208 -5.24 -8.53 3.00
N HIS A 209 -4.93 -7.34 3.55
CA HIS A 209 -5.64 -6.75 4.69
C HIS A 209 -5.69 -7.66 5.92
N ILE A 210 -4.64 -8.46 6.13
CA ILE A 210 -4.50 -9.33 7.29
C ILE A 210 -3.20 -8.97 7.97
N GLU A 211 -3.29 -8.60 9.24
CA GLU A 211 -2.10 -8.46 10.08
C GLU A 211 -1.51 -9.86 10.32
N LEU A 212 -0.36 -10.12 9.72
CA LEU A 212 0.33 -11.40 9.86
C LEU A 212 1.84 -11.20 9.92
N ASP A 213 2.46 -11.77 10.95
CA ASP A 213 3.91 -11.87 11.08
C ASP A 213 4.29 -13.35 11.27
N LEU A 214 4.95 -13.91 10.25
CA LEU A 214 5.24 -15.32 10.17
C LEU A 214 6.74 -15.57 10.00
N THR A 215 7.32 -16.35 10.90
CA THR A 215 8.70 -16.82 10.77
C THR A 215 8.74 -18.07 9.88
N LEU A 216 9.21 -17.92 8.64
CA LEU A 216 9.28 -19.02 7.66
C LEU A 216 10.52 -19.92 7.85
N SER A 217 11.59 -19.36 8.41
CA SER A 217 12.81 -20.11 8.75
C SER A 217 13.57 -19.39 9.87
N ARG A 218 14.73 -19.92 10.31
CA ARG A 218 15.56 -19.29 11.36
C ARG A 218 15.97 -17.84 11.06
N LYS A 219 15.95 -17.40 9.80
CA LYS A 219 16.38 -16.06 9.39
C LYS A 219 15.31 -15.26 8.65
N VAL A 220 14.28 -15.92 8.12
CA VAL A 220 13.35 -15.29 7.18
C VAL A 220 12.00 -15.07 7.83
N ARG A 221 11.54 -13.83 7.83
CA ARG A 221 10.20 -13.41 8.28
C ARG A 221 9.39 -12.88 7.11
N LEU A 222 8.12 -13.23 7.09
CA LEU A 222 7.11 -12.72 6.17
C LEU A 222 6.12 -11.89 6.97
N LEU A 223 5.92 -10.66 6.56
CA LEU A 223 4.93 -9.75 7.10
C LEU A 223 3.90 -9.45 6.01
N ILE A 224 2.63 -9.63 6.35
CA ILE A 224 1.51 -9.06 5.60
C ILE A 224 0.95 -7.95 6.49
N LEU A 225 0.94 -6.74 5.94
CA LEU A 225 0.39 -5.58 6.59
C LEU A 225 -1.13 -5.69 6.59
N GLY A 226 -1.71 -5.27 7.70
CA GLY A 226 -3.11 -4.96 7.77
C GLY A 226 -3.44 -3.64 7.08
N ASP A 227 -4.67 -3.19 7.23
CA ASP A 227 -5.16 -1.98 6.56
C ASP A 227 -5.27 -0.77 7.47
N TRP A 228 -5.42 0.40 6.85
CA TRP A 228 -5.67 1.66 7.55
C TRP A 228 -7.16 2.02 7.65
N ILE A 229 -8.05 1.05 7.44
CA ILE A 229 -9.50 1.21 7.50
C ILE A 229 -10.02 0.87 8.89
N TRP A 230 -9.57 -0.25 9.47
CA TRP A 230 -10.03 -0.72 10.78
C TRP A 230 -8.94 -1.34 11.66
N GLN A 231 -7.87 -1.89 11.09
CA GLN A 231 -6.73 -2.43 11.87
C GLN A 231 -5.73 -1.34 12.28
N PHE A 232 -5.50 -0.37 11.37
CA PHE A 232 -4.52 0.72 11.52
C PHE A 232 -3.09 0.22 11.79
N THR A 233 -2.69 -0.85 11.10
CA THR A 233 -1.38 -1.47 11.33
C THR A 233 -0.26 -0.84 10.50
N TYR A 234 0.96 -0.94 11.01
CA TYR A 234 2.18 -0.61 10.30
C TYR A 234 3.30 -1.52 10.80
N ALA A 235 4.30 -1.77 9.96
CA ALA A 235 5.55 -2.38 10.41
C ALA A 235 6.61 -1.30 10.63
N VAL A 236 7.50 -1.52 11.60
CA VAL A 236 8.62 -0.64 11.88
C VAL A 236 9.90 -1.46 12.09
N PHE A 237 10.96 -1.03 11.41
CA PHE A 237 12.30 -1.56 11.57
C PHE A 237 13.20 -0.48 12.18
N ASP A 238 13.81 -0.79 13.33
CA ASP A 238 14.64 0.17 14.10
C ASP A 238 16.15 0.11 13.74
N GLY A 239 16.51 -0.77 12.80
CA GLY A 239 17.89 -1.09 12.42
C GLY A 239 18.35 -2.47 12.89
N GLU A 240 17.64 -3.09 13.83
CA GLU A 240 17.98 -4.40 14.37
C GLU A 240 16.76 -5.33 14.42
N HIS A 241 15.63 -4.81 14.88
CA HIS A 241 14.39 -5.53 15.13
C HIS A 241 13.25 -5.04 14.24
N MET A 242 12.45 -6.00 13.77
CA MET A 242 11.22 -5.76 13.02
C MET A 242 10.00 -5.99 13.91
N PHE A 243 9.13 -5.00 13.97
CA PHE A 243 7.87 -5.00 14.72
C PHE A 243 6.69 -4.77 13.77
N LEU A 244 5.58 -5.44 14.04
CA LEU A 244 4.26 -5.16 13.45
C LEU A 244 3.39 -4.60 14.57
N GLU A 245 2.91 -3.37 14.41
CA GLU A 245 2.22 -2.60 15.46
C GLU A 245 0.88 -2.06 14.95
N GLU A 246 -0.03 -1.79 15.88
CA GLU A 246 -1.30 -1.11 15.64
C GLU A 246 -1.23 0.35 16.12
N TYR A 247 -1.67 1.28 15.28
CA TYR A 247 -1.79 2.68 15.66
C TYR A 247 -3.03 2.93 16.51
N VAL A 248 -2.83 3.16 17.80
CA VAL A 248 -3.88 3.58 18.72
C VAL A 248 -3.99 5.10 18.72
N GLU A 249 -5.10 5.61 18.19
CA GLU A 249 -5.40 7.04 18.21
C GLU A 249 -5.70 7.47 19.65
N GLY A 250 -4.82 8.28 20.26
CA GLY A 250 -5.07 8.87 21.58
C GLY A 250 -6.28 9.80 21.59
N GLU A 251 -6.71 10.22 22.79
CA GLU A 251 -7.83 11.14 22.93
C GLU A 251 -7.59 12.42 22.12
N SER A 252 -8.53 12.72 21.22
CA SER A 252 -8.50 13.95 20.43
C SER A 252 -8.75 15.14 21.34
N LYS A 253 -7.72 15.96 21.62
CA LYS A 253 -7.97 17.33 22.07
C LYS A 253 -8.41 18.15 20.85
N PRO A 254 -9.58 18.83 20.92
CA PRO A 254 -10.15 19.57 19.79
C PRO A 254 -9.21 20.64 19.23
#